data_AF-N4WCX5-F1
#
_entry.id   AF-N4WCX5-F1
#
_cell.length_a   1.000
_cell.length_b   1.000
_cell.length_c   1.000
_cell.angle_alpha   90.00
_cell.angle_beta   90.00
_cell.angle_gamma   90.00
#
_symmetry.space_group_name_H-M   'P 1'
#
loop_
_entity.id
_entity.type
_entity.pdbx_description
1 polymer ?
#
loop_
_entity_poly.entity_id
_entity_poly.type
_entity_poly.pdbx_seq_one_letter_code
_entity_poly.pdbx_strand_id
1 'polypeptide(L)'
;MGLDMGLFAVPKIEGMDLHQMLNIENKLSDLDRTDRQLYQKVKKYMTTYELFGNEYLTIISKVMYWRKANHIHNWFIQHTMNGIDDNPAITEVKEQDIRNLCYDCASVLQDESRATEILPTLPGPFFGSTAYDSFYLYEIERTLDKLSDELSSTFFQKNYVVYQSWW
;
A
#
# COMPACT_ATOMS: atom_id res chain seq x y z
N MET A 1 -5.49 19.30 -3.85
CA MET A 1 -4.89 17.95 -3.75
C MET A 1 -6.03 16.99 -3.40
N GLY A 2 -5.84 15.67 -3.46
CA GLY A 2 -6.93 14.71 -3.18
C GLY A 2 -6.33 13.43 -2.63
N LEU A 3 -7.16 12.47 -2.23
CA LEU A 3 -6.71 11.18 -1.70
C LEU A 3 -5.90 10.34 -2.70
N ASP A 4 -4.61 10.24 -2.43
CA ASP A 4 -3.64 9.39 -3.11
C ASP A 4 -3.19 8.30 -2.13
N MET A 5 -3.24 7.04 -2.57
CA MET A 5 -2.97 5.90 -1.68
C MET A 5 -2.35 4.74 -2.44
N GLY A 6 -1.59 3.88 -1.74
CA GLY A 6 -0.92 2.75 -2.38
C GLY A 6 -0.41 1.70 -1.40
N LEU A 7 -0.18 0.51 -1.95
CA LEU A 7 0.59 -0.55 -1.32
C LEU A 7 1.99 -0.57 -1.89
N PHE A 8 2.97 -0.67 -1.00
CA PHE A 8 4.37 -0.68 -1.35
C PHE A 8 5.06 -1.86 -0.66
N ALA A 9 5.95 -2.51 -1.38
CA ALA A 9 6.74 -3.61 -0.88
C ALA A 9 8.16 -3.15 -0.54
N VAL A 10 8.59 -3.48 0.67
CA VAL A 10 9.91 -3.22 1.21
C VAL A 10 10.60 -4.57 1.42
N PRO A 11 11.80 -4.81 0.87
CA PRO A 11 12.46 -6.10 0.95
C PRO A 11 12.81 -6.47 2.39
N LYS A 12 12.64 -7.74 2.74
CA LYS A 12 13.12 -8.29 4.01
C LYS A 12 14.60 -8.63 3.89
N ILE A 13 15.38 -8.07 4.82
CA ILE A 13 16.81 -8.38 4.97
C ILE A 13 16.98 -9.04 6.33
N GLU A 14 17.79 -10.11 6.36
CA GLU A 14 18.04 -10.85 7.59
C GLU A 14 18.56 -9.95 8.71
N GLY A 15 17.89 -10.00 9.86
CA GLY A 15 18.20 -9.18 11.03
C GLY A 15 17.73 -7.73 10.97
N MET A 16 16.88 -7.37 10.00
CA MET A 16 16.28 -6.03 9.89
C MET A 16 14.76 -6.08 9.97
N ASP A 17 14.18 -5.26 10.85
CA ASP A 17 12.75 -5.00 10.90
C ASP A 17 12.31 -3.92 9.91
N LEU A 18 10.99 -3.74 9.73
CA LEU A 18 10.44 -2.75 8.80
C LEU A 18 10.89 -1.33 9.14
N HIS A 19 10.94 -0.95 10.42
CA HIS A 19 11.34 0.39 10.83
C HIS A 19 12.81 0.68 10.46
N GLN A 20 13.69 -0.30 10.65
CA GLN A 20 15.07 -0.23 10.19
C GLN A 20 15.15 -0.11 8.66
N MET A 21 14.35 -0.89 7.92
CA MET A 21 14.30 -0.81 6.46
C MET A 21 13.82 0.57 5.95
N LEU A 22 12.79 1.16 6.57
CA LEU A 22 12.31 2.50 6.21
C LEU A 22 13.34 3.59 6.55
N ASN A 23 14.10 3.43 7.64
CA ASN A 23 15.20 4.34 7.95
C ASN A 23 16.36 4.23 6.95
N ILE A 24 16.62 3.05 6.40
CA ILE A 24 17.59 2.84 5.34
C ILE A 24 17.16 3.56 4.07
N GLU A 25 15.90 3.41 3.66
CA GLU A 25 15.34 4.11 2.49
C GLU A 25 15.57 5.62 2.58
N ASN A 26 15.29 6.22 3.73
CA ASN A 26 15.47 7.67 3.94
C ASN A 26 16.92 8.16 3.82
N LYS A 27 17.91 7.27 3.89
CA LYS A 27 19.35 7.59 3.85
C LYS A 27 20.05 6.93 2.67
N LEU A 28 19.29 6.38 1.73
CA LEU A 28 19.82 5.47 0.70
C LEU A 28 20.88 6.12 -0.19
N SER A 29 20.72 7.41 -0.52
CA SER A 29 21.64 8.18 -1.35
C SER A 29 23.03 8.36 -0.74
N ASP A 30 23.13 8.41 0.59
CA ASP A 30 24.38 8.66 1.32
C ASP A 30 24.98 7.37 1.92
N LEU A 31 24.31 6.23 1.72
CA LEU A 31 24.63 4.99 2.42
C LEU A 31 26.02 4.44 2.07
N ASP A 32 26.46 4.55 0.81
CA ASP A 32 27.80 4.09 0.39
C ASP A 32 28.93 4.85 1.12
N ARG A 33 28.68 6.12 1.47
CA ARG A 33 29.64 6.96 2.21
C ARG A 33 29.55 6.76 3.72
N THR A 34 28.36 6.54 4.25
CA THR A 34 28.10 6.54 5.70
C THR A 34 28.21 5.16 6.32
N ASP A 35 27.77 4.11 5.61
CA ASP A 35 27.82 2.72 6.06
C ASP A 35 27.99 1.78 4.86
N ARG A 36 29.24 1.62 4.44
CA ARG A 36 29.58 0.80 3.27
C ARG A 36 29.17 -0.67 3.43
N GLN A 37 29.20 -1.22 4.64
CA GLN A 37 28.82 -2.60 4.89
C GLN A 37 27.31 -2.79 4.67
N LEU A 38 26.52 -1.86 5.21
CA LEU A 38 25.07 -1.84 5.01
C LEU A 38 24.73 -1.62 3.54
N TYR A 39 25.40 -0.66 2.87
CA TYR A 39 25.26 -0.44 1.43
C TYR A 39 25.43 -1.74 0.63
N GLN A 40 26.48 -2.53 0.87
CA GLN A 40 26.66 -3.81 0.17
C GLN A 40 25.53 -4.81 0.43
N LYS A 41 24.92 -4.82 1.62
CA LYS A 41 23.78 -5.69 1.94
C LYS A 41 22.53 -5.30 1.16
N VAL A 42 22.26 -4.00 1.04
CA VAL A 42 21.01 -3.48 0.44
C VAL A 42 21.12 -3.25 -1.07
N LYS A 43 22.33 -3.10 -1.63
CA LYS A 43 22.59 -2.74 -3.04
C LYS A 43 21.85 -3.62 -4.03
N LYS A 44 21.73 -4.93 -3.76
CA LYS A 44 21.03 -5.88 -4.66
C LYS A 44 19.51 -5.66 -4.74
N TYR A 45 18.93 -4.90 -3.82
CA TYR A 45 17.51 -4.55 -3.80
C TYR A 45 17.25 -3.13 -4.28
N MET A 46 18.30 -2.32 -4.48
CA MET A 46 18.16 -0.96 -4.96
C MET A 46 17.72 -0.97 -6.42
N THR A 47 16.72 -0.14 -6.71
CA THR A 47 16.32 0.24 -8.06
C THR A 47 16.36 1.75 -8.18
N THR A 48 16.30 2.26 -9.40
CA THR A 48 16.02 3.67 -9.67
C THR A 48 14.60 3.86 -10.16
N TYR A 49 14.03 5.02 -9.89
CA TYR A 49 12.83 5.51 -10.56
C TYR A 49 13.07 6.93 -11.05
N GLU A 50 12.43 7.30 -12.15
CA GLU A 50 12.53 8.64 -12.72
C GLU A 50 11.34 9.49 -12.27
N LEU A 51 11.62 10.71 -11.81
CA LEU A 51 10.61 11.71 -11.49
C LEU A 51 11.12 13.09 -11.88
N PHE A 52 10.34 13.81 -12.71
CA PHE A 52 10.70 15.12 -13.24
C PHE A 52 12.09 15.16 -13.94
N GLY A 53 12.47 14.08 -14.64
CA GLY A 53 13.77 13.96 -15.30
C GLY A 53 14.96 13.72 -14.37
N ASN A 54 14.71 13.44 -13.08
CA ASN A 54 15.74 13.05 -12.12
C ASN A 54 15.56 11.58 -11.74
N GLU A 55 16.68 10.87 -11.61
CA GLU A 55 16.70 9.50 -11.10
C GLU A 55 16.85 9.49 -9.58
N TYR A 56 16.01 8.71 -8.91
CA TYR A 56 16.02 8.53 -7.47
C TYR A 56 16.25 7.06 -7.14
N LEU A 57 17.17 6.79 -6.21
CA LEU A 57 17.39 5.45 -5.67
C LEU A 57 16.27 5.11 -4.67
N THR A 58 15.79 3.87 -4.72
CA THR A 58 14.84 3.32 -3.73
C THR A 58 15.04 1.82 -3.57
N ILE A 59 14.71 1.30 -2.39
CA ILE A 59 14.49 -0.13 -2.16
C ILE A 59 12.99 -0.49 -2.12
N ILE A 60 12.11 0.50 -2.27
CA ILE A 60 10.67 0.34 -2.20
C ILE A 60 10.12 0.12 -3.61
N SER A 61 9.25 -0.87 -3.77
CA SER A 61 8.54 -1.14 -5.01
C SER A 61 7.04 -0.90 -4.84
N LYS A 62 6.41 -0.28 -5.85
CA LYS A 62 4.97 -0.05 -5.86
C LYS A 62 4.26 -1.35 -6.24
N VAL A 63 3.35 -1.81 -5.37
CA VAL A 63 2.48 -2.96 -5.63
C VAL A 63 1.20 -2.44 -6.30
N MET A 64 0.48 -1.57 -5.61
CA MET A 64 -0.78 -1.03 -6.10
C MET A 64 -0.92 0.45 -5.75
N TYR A 65 -1.65 1.18 -6.59
CA TYR A 65 -2.00 2.57 -6.36
C TYR A 65 -3.48 2.77 -6.64
N TRP A 66 -4.12 3.59 -5.82
CA TRP A 66 -5.49 4.04 -6.02
C TRP A 66 -5.56 5.56 -5.94
N ARG A 67 -6.51 6.11 -6.70
CA ARG A 67 -6.83 7.53 -6.68
C ARG A 67 -8.29 7.68 -6.24
N LYS A 68 -8.50 8.25 -5.06
CA LYS A 68 -9.85 8.54 -4.53
C LYS A 68 -10.77 7.32 -4.39
N ALA A 69 -10.21 6.12 -4.21
CA ALA A 69 -10.96 4.91 -3.87
C ALA A 69 -11.26 4.89 -2.36
N ASN A 70 -12.13 5.80 -1.90
CA ASN A 70 -12.30 6.05 -0.46
C ASN A 70 -12.85 4.86 0.33
N HIS A 71 -13.55 3.93 -0.31
CA HIS A 71 -14.04 2.71 0.32
C HIS A 71 -12.90 1.74 0.63
N ILE A 72 -11.89 1.65 -0.25
CA ILE A 72 -10.66 0.88 0.01
C ILE A 72 -9.80 1.57 1.07
N HIS A 73 -9.69 2.91 1.03
CA HIS A 73 -8.99 3.67 2.06
C HIS A 73 -9.63 3.43 3.43
N ASN A 74 -10.96 3.57 3.52
CA ASN A 74 -11.71 3.32 4.74
C ASN A 74 -11.47 1.92 5.28
N TRP A 75 -11.42 0.91 4.40
CA TRP A 75 -11.10 -0.45 4.80
C TRP A 75 -9.76 -0.54 5.52
N PHE A 76 -8.69 0.05 4.97
CA PHE A 76 -7.38 0.07 5.64
C PHE A 76 -7.43 0.81 6.98
N ILE A 77 -8.12 1.95 7.05
CA ILE A 77 -8.26 2.73 8.30
C ILE A 77 -8.91 1.88 9.40
N GLN A 78 -10.02 1.20 9.09
CA GLN A 78 -10.75 0.41 10.08
C GLN A 78 -9.97 -0.84 10.51
N HIS A 79 -9.33 -1.55 9.57
CA HIS A 79 -8.77 -2.87 9.83
C HIS A 79 -7.30 -2.87 10.25
N THR A 80 -6.54 -1.85 9.85
CA THR A 80 -5.08 -1.79 10.10
C THR A 80 -4.65 -0.61 10.97
N MET A 81 -5.53 0.37 11.17
CA MET A 81 -5.23 1.61 11.92
C MET A 81 -6.25 1.91 13.04
N ASN A 82 -7.09 0.93 13.40
CA ASN A 82 -8.09 1.05 14.47
C ASN A 82 -9.00 2.28 14.33
N GLY A 83 -9.36 2.66 13.10
CA GLY A 83 -10.23 3.79 12.82
C GLY A 83 -9.54 5.16 12.83
N ILE A 84 -8.23 5.23 13.05
CA ILE A 84 -7.46 6.48 13.09
C ILE A 84 -6.90 6.78 11.70
N ASP A 85 -7.39 7.87 11.07
CA ASP A 85 -6.92 8.35 9.76
C ASP A 85 -5.95 9.54 9.94
N ASP A 86 -4.67 9.20 10.12
CA ASP A 86 -3.58 10.18 10.12
C ASP A 86 -3.22 10.62 8.69
N ASN A 87 -2.68 11.83 8.53
CA ASN A 87 -2.25 12.33 7.23
C ASN A 87 -0.86 12.98 7.29
N PRO A 88 0.17 12.41 6.64
CA PRO A 88 0.13 11.15 5.88
C PRO A 88 -0.01 9.92 6.77
N ALA A 89 -0.73 8.90 6.30
CA ALA A 89 -0.82 7.60 6.96
C ALA A 89 0.22 6.63 6.38
N ILE A 90 0.92 5.89 7.25
CA ILE A 90 1.76 4.75 6.89
C ILE A 90 1.53 3.64 7.92
N THR A 91 1.19 2.44 7.46
CA THR A 91 1.04 1.27 8.33
C THR A 91 1.52 -0.01 7.65
N GLU A 92 1.96 -0.98 8.44
CA GLU A 92 2.32 -2.30 7.93
C GLU A 92 1.04 -3.12 7.65
N VAL A 93 1.02 -3.81 6.51
CA VAL A 93 -0.06 -4.69 6.09
C VAL A 93 0.43 -6.13 6.06
N LYS A 94 -0.31 -7.02 6.70
CA LYS A 94 -0.01 -8.45 6.76
C LYS A 94 -0.71 -9.21 5.64
N GLU A 95 -0.25 -10.43 5.37
CA GLU A 95 -0.88 -11.32 4.38
C GLU A 95 -2.37 -11.53 4.68
N GLN A 96 -2.72 -11.69 5.95
CA GLN A 96 -4.11 -11.88 6.35
C GLN A 96 -4.98 -10.66 6.06
N ASP A 97 -4.44 -9.45 6.18
CA ASP A 97 -5.19 -8.22 5.89
C ASP A 97 -5.57 -8.17 4.40
N ILE A 98 -4.62 -8.48 3.51
CA ILE A 98 -4.90 -8.56 2.08
C ILE A 98 -5.93 -9.64 1.75
N ARG A 99 -5.83 -10.81 2.39
CA ARG A 99 -6.83 -11.88 2.21
C ARG A 99 -8.22 -11.43 2.64
N ASN A 100 -8.32 -10.69 3.75
CA ASN A 100 -9.58 -10.15 4.24
C ASN A 100 -10.13 -9.09 3.27
N LEU A 101 -9.30 -8.17 2.78
CA LEU A 101 -9.72 -7.18 1.78
C LEU A 101 -10.23 -7.86 0.49
N CYS A 102 -9.52 -8.86 -0.02
CA CYS A 102 -9.97 -9.61 -1.20
C CYS A 102 -11.30 -10.33 -0.94
N TYR A 103 -11.49 -10.91 0.25
CA TYR A 103 -12.76 -11.53 0.63
C TYR A 103 -13.92 -10.53 0.66
N ASP A 104 -13.69 -9.34 1.23
CA ASP A 104 -14.69 -8.28 1.30
C ASP A 104 -15.02 -7.72 -0.11
N CYS A 105 -14.01 -7.53 -0.96
CA CYS A 105 -14.19 -7.17 -2.36
C CYS A 105 -15.04 -8.20 -3.11
N ALA A 106 -14.68 -9.49 -3.01
CA ALA A 106 -15.43 -10.57 -3.66
C ALA A 106 -16.88 -10.65 -3.14
N SER A 107 -17.08 -10.43 -1.84
CA SER A 107 -18.41 -10.45 -1.22
C SER A 107 -19.31 -9.35 -1.76
N VAL A 108 -18.78 -8.13 -1.96
CA VAL A 108 -19.53 -7.02 -2.57
C VAL A 108 -19.84 -7.29 -4.05
N LEU A 109 -18.89 -7.84 -4.81
CA LEU A 109 -19.13 -8.18 -6.22
C LEU A 109 -20.14 -9.32 -6.39
N GLN A 110 -20.26 -10.21 -5.40
CA GLN A 110 -21.27 -11.26 -5.40
C GLN A 110 -22.67 -10.73 -5.05
N ASP A 111 -22.77 -9.76 -4.15
CA ASP A 111 -24.02 -9.13 -3.72
C ASP A 111 -23.82 -7.62 -3.43
N GLU A 112 -24.04 -6.81 -4.47
CA GLU A 112 -23.86 -5.36 -4.40
C GLU A 112 -24.82 -4.68 -3.39
N SER A 113 -25.92 -5.33 -3.00
CA SER A 113 -26.86 -4.77 -2.02
C SER A 113 -26.24 -4.61 -0.63
N ARG A 114 -25.13 -5.31 -0.36
CA ARG A 114 -24.37 -5.26 0.89
C ARG A 114 -23.17 -4.31 0.85
N ALA A 115 -22.98 -3.58 -0.24
CA ALA A 115 -21.83 -2.69 -0.44
C ALA A 115 -21.66 -1.67 0.70
N THR A 116 -22.77 -1.07 1.18
CA THR A 116 -22.75 -0.10 2.28
C THR A 116 -22.40 -0.70 3.65
N GLU A 117 -22.52 -2.01 3.80
CA GLU A 117 -22.18 -2.74 5.03
C GLU A 117 -20.71 -3.16 5.01
N ILE A 118 -20.25 -3.72 3.88
CA ILE A 118 -18.95 -4.40 3.78
C ILE A 118 -17.83 -3.42 3.41
N LEU A 119 -18.04 -2.59 2.38
CA LEU A 119 -17.06 -1.60 1.90
C LEU A 119 -17.70 -0.21 1.83
N PRO A 120 -18.07 0.38 2.98
CA PRO A 120 -18.71 1.69 3.00
C PRO A 120 -17.77 2.79 2.49
N THR A 121 -18.30 3.67 1.65
CA THR A 121 -17.60 4.89 1.21
C THR A 121 -17.37 5.86 2.38
N LEU A 122 -16.25 6.56 2.37
CA LEU A 122 -15.89 7.55 3.40
C LEU A 122 -16.04 8.98 2.84
N PRO A 123 -16.94 9.82 3.40
CA PRO A 123 -17.07 11.20 2.98
C PRO A 123 -15.87 12.05 3.41
N GLY A 124 -15.45 12.97 2.56
CA GLY A 124 -14.39 13.92 2.89
C GLY A 124 -14.08 14.86 1.72
N PRO A 125 -13.56 16.08 1.98
CA PRO A 125 -13.32 17.08 0.95
C PRO A 125 -12.30 16.64 -0.11
N PHE A 126 -11.48 15.63 0.19
CA PHE A 126 -10.41 15.12 -0.66
C PHE A 126 -10.66 13.70 -1.19
N PHE A 127 -11.72 13.03 -0.72
CA PHE A 127 -11.90 11.57 -0.83
C PHE A 127 -12.68 11.13 -2.07
N GLY A 128 -13.15 12.07 -2.89
CA GLY A 128 -13.89 11.74 -4.12
C GLY A 128 -15.37 11.49 -3.85
N SER A 129 -15.99 10.67 -4.72
CA SER A 129 -17.43 10.40 -4.70
C SER A 129 -17.79 9.42 -3.59
N THR A 130 -18.95 9.61 -2.95
CA THR A 130 -19.55 8.63 -2.02
C THR A 130 -20.67 7.83 -2.68
N ALA A 131 -20.79 7.90 -4.01
CA ALA A 131 -21.76 7.10 -4.75
C ALA A 131 -21.26 5.65 -4.90
N TYR A 132 -22.19 4.70 -4.79
CA TYR A 132 -21.97 3.28 -5.06
C TYR A 132 -22.27 3.02 -6.54
N ASP A 133 -21.46 3.64 -7.39
CA ASP A 133 -21.63 3.66 -8.85
C ASP A 133 -20.60 2.75 -9.55
N SER A 134 -20.49 2.86 -10.87
CA SER A 134 -19.53 2.09 -11.67
C SER A 134 -18.08 2.35 -11.26
N PHE A 135 -17.73 3.54 -10.77
CA PHE A 135 -16.38 3.82 -10.31
C PHE A 135 -16.07 3.08 -9.00
N TYR A 136 -17.04 3.05 -8.08
CA TYR A 136 -16.94 2.24 -6.86
C TYR A 136 -16.69 0.76 -7.19
N LEU A 137 -17.53 0.15 -8.03
CA LEU A 137 -17.40 -1.26 -8.40
C LEU A 137 -16.10 -1.55 -9.16
N TYR A 138 -15.71 -0.65 -10.06
CA TYR A 138 -14.44 -0.78 -10.80
C TYR A 138 -13.21 -0.80 -9.89
N GLU A 139 -13.16 0.06 -8.87
CA GLU A 139 -12.04 0.05 -7.93
C GLU A 139 -12.01 -1.23 -7.08
N ILE A 140 -13.18 -1.82 -6.76
CA ILE A 140 -13.28 -3.11 -6.07
C ILE A 140 -12.76 -4.25 -6.95
N GLU A 141 -13.24 -4.35 -8.19
CA GLU A 141 -12.81 -5.37 -9.15
C GLU A 141 -11.30 -5.28 -9.39
N ARG A 142 -10.79 -4.07 -9.68
CA ARG A 142 -9.35 -3.85 -9.87
C ARG A 142 -8.53 -4.23 -8.64
N THR A 143 -9.06 -4.01 -7.44
CA THR A 143 -8.41 -4.39 -6.19
C THR A 143 -8.33 -5.90 -6.03
N LEU A 144 -9.44 -6.60 -6.25
CA LEU A 144 -9.50 -8.04 -6.17
C LEU A 144 -8.55 -8.70 -7.20
N ASP A 145 -8.62 -8.28 -8.46
CA ASP A 145 -7.82 -8.85 -9.54
C ASP A 145 -6.32 -8.69 -9.26
N LYS A 146 -5.87 -7.47 -8.93
CA LYS A 146 -4.44 -7.24 -8.68
C LYS A 146 -3.92 -7.98 -7.46
N LEU A 147 -4.66 -7.94 -6.35
CA LEU A 147 -4.15 -8.47 -5.09
C LEU A 147 -4.28 -10.00 -5.00
N SER A 148 -5.24 -10.61 -5.72
CA SER A 148 -5.36 -12.07 -5.78
C SER A 148 -4.18 -12.72 -6.52
N ASP A 149 -3.63 -12.05 -7.53
CA ASP A 149 -2.53 -12.55 -8.35
C ASP A 149 -1.14 -12.16 -7.81
N GLU A 150 -0.96 -10.93 -7.32
CA GLU A 150 0.38 -10.38 -7.02
C GLU A 150 0.95 -10.84 -5.66
N LEU A 151 0.09 -11.24 -4.71
CA LEU A 151 0.49 -11.38 -3.30
C LEU A 151 0.42 -12.83 -2.78
N SER A 152 1.28 -13.69 -3.33
CA SER A 152 1.48 -15.05 -2.82
C SER A 152 2.12 -15.07 -1.42
N SER A 153 1.98 -16.18 -0.67
CA SER A 153 2.65 -16.36 0.63
C SER A 153 4.17 -16.17 0.54
N THR A 154 4.78 -16.54 -0.60
CA THR A 154 6.21 -16.32 -0.84
C THR A 154 6.58 -14.84 -0.99
N PHE A 155 5.64 -13.99 -1.43
CA PHE A 155 5.85 -12.55 -1.52
C PHE A 155 5.98 -11.94 -0.12
N PHE A 156 5.07 -12.27 0.80
CA PHE A 156 5.11 -11.80 2.19
C PHE A 156 6.28 -12.38 3.01
N GLN A 157 6.81 -13.55 2.62
CA GLN A 157 8.05 -14.07 3.22
C GLN A 157 9.26 -13.22 2.83
N LYS A 158 9.27 -12.63 1.63
CA LYS A 158 10.39 -11.85 1.09
C LYS A 158 10.25 -10.35 1.30
N ASN A 159 9.04 -9.85 1.54
CA ASN A 159 8.76 -8.43 1.66
C ASN A 159 7.92 -8.12 2.90
N TYR A 160 8.18 -6.97 3.49
CA TYR A 160 7.17 -6.22 4.23
C TYR A 160 6.27 -5.50 3.22
N VAL A 161 4.99 -5.38 3.53
CA VAL A 161 4.05 -4.59 2.74
C VAL A 161 3.57 -3.44 3.60
N VAL A 162 3.57 -2.25 3.04
CA VAL A 162 3.09 -1.05 3.72
C VAL A 162 1.97 -0.41 2.92
N TYR A 163 0.92 -0.02 3.61
CA TYR A 163 -0.09 0.88 3.09
C TYR A 163 0.32 2.31 3.41
N GLN A 164 0.23 3.18 2.41
CA GLN A 164 0.48 4.61 2.55
C GLN A 164 -0.66 5.41 1.92
N SER A 165 -1.06 6.51 2.55
CA SER A 165 -1.97 7.48 1.95
C SER A 165 -1.68 8.93 2.34
N TRP A 166 -2.14 9.86 1.51
CA TRP A 166 -2.03 11.30 1.68
C TRP A 166 -3.22 12.01 1.02
N TRP A 167 -3.71 13.09 1.64
CA TRP A 167 -4.89 13.82 1.16
C TRP A 167 -4.88 15.31 1.46
#